data_AF-A0A5J4PC87-F1
#
_entry.id   AF-A0A5J4PC87-F1
#
_cell.length_a   1.000
_cell.length_b   1.000
_cell.length_c   1.000
_cell.angle_alpha   90.00
_cell.angle_beta   90.00
_cell.angle_gamma   90.00
#
_symmetry.space_group_name_H-M   'P 1'
#
loop_
_entity.id
_entity.type
_entity.pdbx_description
1 polymer ?
#
loop_
_entity_poly.entity_id
_entity_poly.type
_entity_poly.pdbx_seq_one_letter_code
_entity_poly.pdbx_strand_id
1 'polypeptide(L)'
;QKDTDIKNILPVVKSLLDKEALYLKEELRRTYKPKTEVRIRLTKKIDGEESLKQLFNELSCAPKQLAVLMKYVELSGYLRGGMLKEVSKKELLQQTAVSSGVLNGLTEKRIFETYHQEIGRLDKQPLNTVSLNSLNEFQQKATNEILAVFVEKQVCLLHGVTSGGKTEIYIHLIEETIRQGKQVLYLLPEIALTTQITDRLRRIFGIRLGVYHSK
;
A
#
# COMPACT_ATOMS: atom_id res chain seq x y z
N GLN A 1 8.33 -28.67 27.85
CA GLN A 1 9.30 -28.18 28.86
C GLN A 1 8.69 -28.17 30.25
N LYS A 2 7.59 -27.45 30.52
CA LYS A 2 6.95 -27.48 31.85
C LYS A 2 6.31 -28.82 32.26
N ASP A 3 5.85 -29.63 31.29
CA ASP A 3 5.21 -30.92 31.60
C ASP A 3 6.11 -32.15 31.29
N THR A 4 7.31 -31.94 30.75
CA THR A 4 8.11 -33.02 30.14
C THR A 4 9.52 -33.17 30.73
N ASP A 5 9.96 -32.28 31.64
CA ASP A 5 11.32 -32.21 32.23
C ASP A 5 12.53 -32.19 31.26
N ILE A 6 12.30 -32.27 29.95
CA ILE A 6 13.33 -32.18 28.92
C ILE A 6 13.81 -30.72 28.79
N LYS A 7 15.06 -30.47 29.20
CA LYS A 7 15.70 -29.15 29.17
C LYS A 7 15.82 -28.56 27.76
N ASN A 8 15.98 -29.37 26.72
CA ASN A 8 16.03 -28.89 25.33
C ASN A 8 15.25 -29.85 24.42
N ILE A 9 14.06 -29.43 23.99
CA ILE A 9 13.13 -30.28 23.23
C ILE A 9 13.43 -30.28 21.72
N LEU A 10 14.17 -29.28 21.23
CA LEU A 10 14.46 -29.12 19.79
C LEU A 10 15.23 -30.31 19.17
N PRO A 11 16.26 -30.89 19.82
CA PRO A 11 16.95 -32.07 19.30
C PRO A 11 16.02 -33.30 19.24
N VAL A 12 15.11 -33.44 20.21
CA VAL A 12 14.15 -34.54 20.27
C VAL A 12 13.13 -34.41 19.14
N VAL A 13 12.58 -33.20 18.95
CA VAL A 13 11.66 -32.91 17.83
C VAL A 13 12.34 -33.15 16.48
N LYS A 14 13.59 -32.71 16.32
CA LYS A 14 14.37 -32.96 15.09
C LYS A 14 14.57 -34.45 14.85
N SER A 15 14.98 -35.21 15.88
CA SER A 15 15.14 -36.67 15.76
C SER A 15 13.83 -37.39 15.43
N LEU A 16 12.69 -36.90 15.90
CA LEU A 16 11.38 -37.48 15.61
C LEU A 16 10.88 -37.13 14.19
N LEU A 17 11.20 -35.93 13.69
CA LEU A 17 10.99 -35.55 12.29
C LEU A 17 11.88 -36.42 11.36
N ASP A 18 13.16 -36.59 11.70
CA ASP A 18 14.11 -37.41 10.93
C ASP A 18 13.71 -38.90 10.89
N LYS A 19 12.97 -39.37 11.90
CA LYS A 19 12.43 -40.73 12.00
C LYS A 19 11.02 -40.87 11.42
N GLU A 20 10.50 -39.85 10.76
CA GLU A 20 9.13 -39.79 10.20
C GLU A 20 8.02 -40.05 11.24
N ALA A 21 8.33 -39.94 12.53
CA ALA A 21 7.36 -40.10 13.63
C ALA A 21 6.53 -38.83 13.85
N LEU A 22 6.96 -37.70 13.26
CA LEU A 22 6.26 -36.43 13.25
C LEU A 22 6.21 -35.87 11.83
N TYR A 23 5.12 -35.17 11.51
CA TYR A 23 4.99 -34.40 10.27
C TYR A 23 4.70 -32.94 10.62
N LEU A 24 5.40 -32.03 9.96
CA LEU A 24 5.18 -30.61 10.12
C LEU A 24 3.93 -30.20 9.33
N LYS A 25 2.83 -29.90 10.02
CA LYS A 25 1.64 -29.33 9.40
C LYS A 25 1.70 -27.81 9.50
N GLU A 26 2.09 -27.15 8.41
CA GLU A 26 2.05 -25.69 8.30
C GLU A 26 0.69 -25.23 7.76
N GLU A 27 -0.05 -24.49 8.56
CA GLU A 27 -1.30 -23.83 8.12
C GLU A 27 -1.09 -22.32 8.04
N LEU A 28 -1.25 -21.77 6.84
CA LEU A 28 -1.36 -20.32 6.64
C LEU A 28 -2.70 -19.82 7.18
N ARG A 29 -2.73 -19.48 8.48
CA ARG A 29 -3.87 -18.77 9.06
C ARG A 29 -3.88 -17.35 8.53
N ARG A 30 -4.90 -17.01 7.73
CA ARG A 30 -5.11 -15.63 7.27
C ARG A 30 -5.60 -14.78 8.43
N THR A 31 -4.67 -14.22 9.20
CA THR A 31 -4.95 -13.20 10.23
C THR A 31 -5.14 -11.80 9.63
N TYR A 32 -5.14 -11.70 8.29
CA TYR A 32 -5.23 -10.42 7.59
C TYR A 32 -6.62 -9.78 7.77
N LYS A 33 -6.66 -8.69 8.52
CA LYS A 33 -7.79 -7.76 8.54
C LYS A 33 -7.46 -6.57 7.63
N PRO A 34 -8.25 -6.32 6.57
CA PRO A 34 -8.03 -5.18 5.69
C PRO A 34 -8.15 -3.88 6.49
N LYS A 35 -7.34 -2.88 6.13
CA LYS A 35 -7.47 -1.55 6.73
C LYS A 35 -8.66 -0.88 6.04
N THR A 36 -9.68 -0.54 6.82
CA THR A 36 -10.85 0.18 6.31
C THR A 36 -10.81 1.63 6.75
N GLU A 37 -11.23 2.54 5.87
CA GLU A 37 -11.46 3.95 6.18
C GLU A 37 -12.92 4.31 5.92
N VAL A 38 -13.49 5.19 6.74
CA VAL A 38 -14.84 5.73 6.49
C VAL A 38 -14.72 6.85 5.46
N ARG A 39 -15.37 6.64 4.32
CA ARG A 39 -15.48 7.65 3.25
C ARG A 39 -16.89 8.20 3.15
N ILE A 40 -16.96 9.39 2.59
CA ILE A 40 -18.18 10.16 2.39
C ILE A 40 -18.30 10.45 0.90
N ARG A 41 -19.50 10.28 0.34
CA ARG A 41 -19.85 10.74 -1.01
C ARG A 41 -21.22 11.40 -1.01
N LEU A 42 -21.50 12.23 -2.01
CA LEU A 42 -22.86 12.68 -2.28
C LEU A 42 -23.73 11.52 -2.75
N THR A 43 -24.99 11.52 -2.34
CA THR A 43 -25.97 10.53 -2.80
C THR A 43 -26.19 10.66 -4.32
N LYS A 44 -26.39 9.54 -5.03
CA LYS A 44 -26.61 9.50 -6.49
C LYS A 44 -27.71 10.42 -7.03
N LYS A 45 -28.60 10.91 -6.17
CA LYS A 45 -29.66 11.87 -6.52
C LYS A 45 -29.16 13.32 -6.72
N ILE A 46 -27.94 13.63 -6.28
CA ILE A 46 -27.39 15.00 -6.23
C ILE A 46 -26.09 15.09 -7.07
N ASP A 47 -25.89 14.16 -7.99
CA ASP A 47 -24.72 14.04 -8.88
C ASP A 47 -24.78 14.98 -10.11
N GLY A 48 -25.47 16.10 -9.99
CA GLY A 48 -25.68 17.06 -11.09
C GLY A 48 -25.28 18.46 -10.70
N GLU A 49 -24.78 19.25 -11.64
CA GLU A 49 -24.42 20.66 -11.41
C GLU A 49 -25.63 21.47 -10.91
N GLU A 50 -26.81 21.24 -11.49
CA GLU A 50 -28.07 21.87 -11.07
C GLU A 50 -28.50 21.43 -9.66
N SER A 51 -28.41 20.14 -9.35
CA SER A 51 -28.72 19.62 -8.01
C SER A 51 -27.75 20.14 -6.96
N LEU A 52 -26.47 20.31 -7.32
CA LEU A 52 -25.46 20.87 -6.45
C LEU A 52 -25.76 22.35 -6.18
N LYS A 53 -26.10 23.16 -7.20
CA LYS A 53 -26.54 24.56 -7.03
C LYS A 53 -27.76 24.67 -6.10
N GLN A 54 -28.76 23.81 -6.28
CA GLN A 54 -29.93 23.76 -5.39
C GLN A 54 -29.52 23.47 -3.95
N LEU A 55 -28.63 22.49 -3.74
CA LEU A 55 -28.13 22.14 -2.42
C LEU A 55 -27.37 23.29 -1.74
N PHE A 56 -26.56 24.05 -2.50
CA PHE A 56 -25.90 25.26 -2.01
C PHE A 56 -26.90 26.32 -1.53
N ASN A 57 -28.01 26.51 -2.26
CA ASN A 57 -29.06 27.44 -1.88
C ASN A 57 -29.83 26.97 -0.63
N GLU A 58 -30.19 25.69 -0.56
CA GLU A 58 -30.90 25.11 0.60
C GLU A 58 -30.07 25.20 1.89
N LEU A 59 -28.74 25.01 1.80
CA LEU A 59 -27.85 25.07 2.96
C LEU A 59 -27.35 26.49 3.29
N SER A 60 -27.75 27.51 2.52
CA SER A 60 -27.33 28.90 2.74
C SER A 60 -27.67 29.41 4.15
N CYS A 61 -28.81 28.99 4.71
CA CYS A 61 -29.23 29.34 6.07
C CYS A 61 -28.54 28.51 7.18
N ALA A 62 -27.72 27.53 6.82
CA ALA A 62 -27.04 26.62 7.75
C ALA A 62 -25.50 26.70 7.56
N PRO A 63 -24.82 27.73 8.09
CA PRO A 63 -23.43 28.06 7.73
C PRO A 63 -22.44 26.93 8.03
N LYS A 64 -22.64 26.18 9.12
CA LYS A 64 -21.79 25.01 9.44
C LYS A 64 -21.99 23.84 8.46
N GLN A 65 -23.22 23.64 7.97
CA GLN A 65 -23.52 22.60 6.97
C GLN A 65 -23.00 23.00 5.59
N LEU A 66 -23.15 24.28 5.24
CA LEU A 66 -22.60 24.86 4.00
C LEU A 66 -21.08 24.74 3.95
N ALA A 67 -20.38 25.04 5.04
CA ALA A 67 -18.93 24.89 5.13
C ALA A 67 -18.47 23.45 4.86
N VAL A 68 -19.20 22.45 5.36
CA VAL A 68 -18.91 21.03 5.08
C VAL A 68 -19.09 20.72 3.60
N LEU A 69 -20.18 21.20 2.97
CA LEU A 69 -20.42 21.00 1.55
C LEU A 69 -19.34 21.66 0.69
N MET A 70 -18.99 22.92 0.98
CA MET A 70 -17.92 23.65 0.28
C MET A 70 -16.61 22.88 0.33
N LYS A 71 -16.21 22.43 1.52
CA LYS A 71 -14.96 21.70 1.70
C LYS A 71 -14.99 20.33 1.03
N TYR A 72 -16.14 19.65 1.05
CA TYR A 72 -16.32 18.39 0.31
C TYR A 72 -16.08 18.60 -1.18
N VAL A 73 -16.71 19.62 -1.79
CA VAL A 73 -16.57 19.92 -3.23
C VAL A 73 -15.10 20.23 -3.58
N GLU A 74 -14.40 20.97 -2.73
CA GLU A 74 -12.97 21.23 -2.88
C GLU A 74 -12.13 19.93 -2.84
N LEU A 75 -12.30 19.11 -1.79
CA LEU A 75 -11.54 17.87 -1.58
C LEU A 75 -11.84 16.79 -2.61
N SER A 76 -13.07 16.78 -3.14
CA SER A 76 -13.49 15.84 -4.19
C SER A 76 -12.77 16.07 -5.53
N GLY A 77 -12.11 17.23 -5.69
CA GLY A 77 -11.43 17.62 -6.93
C GLY A 77 -12.37 18.19 -8.01
N TYR A 78 -13.65 18.42 -7.69
CA TYR A 78 -14.65 18.94 -8.63
C TYR A 78 -14.25 20.32 -9.20
N LEU A 79 -13.72 21.21 -8.35
CA LEU A 79 -13.26 22.55 -8.77
C LEU A 79 -12.08 22.51 -9.77
N ARG A 80 -11.40 21.37 -9.92
CA ARG A 80 -10.29 21.18 -10.86
C ARG A 80 -10.76 20.57 -12.19
N GLY A 81 -12.06 20.61 -12.50
CA GLY A 81 -12.66 20.03 -13.70
C GLY A 81 -12.87 18.51 -13.64
N GLY A 82 -12.81 17.93 -12.44
CA GLY A 82 -13.07 16.51 -12.21
C GLY A 82 -14.52 16.21 -11.85
N MET A 83 -14.88 14.93 -11.82
CA MET A 83 -16.14 14.46 -11.22
C MET A 83 -16.06 14.48 -9.69
N LEU A 84 -17.21 14.56 -9.01
CA LEU A 84 -17.30 14.47 -7.55
C LEU A 84 -16.82 13.09 -7.08
N LYS A 85 -15.65 13.06 -6.44
CA LYS A 85 -15.10 11.86 -5.81
C LYS A 85 -15.44 11.78 -4.33
N GLU A 86 -15.44 10.56 -3.82
CA GLU A 86 -15.47 10.27 -2.39
C GLU A 86 -14.30 10.91 -1.64
N VAL A 87 -14.52 11.32 -0.39
CA VAL A 87 -13.51 11.94 0.47
C VAL A 87 -13.42 11.25 1.82
N SER A 88 -12.28 11.32 2.50
CA SER A 88 -12.12 10.78 3.85
C SER A 88 -12.97 11.56 4.85
N LYS A 89 -13.75 10.86 5.69
CA LYS A 89 -14.50 11.49 6.79
C LYS A 89 -13.58 12.21 7.77
N LYS A 90 -12.41 11.62 8.02
CA LYS A 90 -11.43 12.17 8.94
C LYS A 90 -10.88 13.49 8.41
N GLU A 91 -10.46 13.50 7.13
CA GLU A 91 -9.91 14.69 6.48
C GLU A 91 -10.94 15.82 6.39
N LEU A 92 -12.17 15.49 5.99
CA LEU A 92 -13.26 16.47 5.89
C LEU A 92 -13.53 17.15 7.24
N LEU A 93 -13.64 16.38 8.33
CA LEU A 93 -13.88 16.93 9.67
C LEU A 93 -12.69 17.75 10.19
N GLN A 94 -11.46 17.30 9.91
CA GLN A 94 -10.24 18.03 10.30
C GLN A 94 -10.13 19.39 9.60
N GLN A 95 -10.43 19.46 8.30
CA GLN A 95 -10.29 20.72 7.55
C GLN A 95 -11.47 21.68 7.72
N THR A 96 -12.62 21.21 8.22
CA THR A 96 -13.81 22.05 8.45
C THR A 96 -13.97 22.47 9.91
N ALA A 97 -13.22 21.86 10.83
CA ALA A 97 -13.32 22.07 12.29
C ALA A 97 -14.76 21.94 12.86
N VAL A 98 -15.66 21.24 12.16
CA VAL A 98 -17.02 20.99 12.64
C VAL A 98 -17.12 19.64 13.36
N SER A 99 -18.10 19.52 14.25
CA SER A 99 -18.39 18.26 14.94
C SER A 99 -19.03 17.22 14.02
N SER A 100 -18.87 15.95 14.39
CA SER A 100 -19.52 14.83 13.69
C SER A 100 -21.05 14.95 13.63
N GLY A 101 -21.68 15.66 14.58
CA GLY A 101 -23.12 15.90 14.60
C GLY A 101 -23.62 16.71 13.39
N VAL A 102 -22.83 17.67 12.90
CA VAL A 102 -23.18 18.45 11.70
C VAL A 102 -23.21 17.54 10.46
N LEU A 103 -22.22 16.66 10.35
CA LEU A 103 -22.13 15.68 9.27
C LEU A 103 -23.23 14.61 9.36
N ASN A 104 -23.57 14.17 10.57
CA ASN A 104 -24.67 13.22 10.78
C ASN A 104 -26.01 13.84 10.33
N GLY A 105 -26.28 15.10 10.65
CA GLY A 105 -27.48 15.79 10.17
C GLY A 105 -27.56 15.88 8.64
N LEU A 106 -26.42 16.03 7.95
CA LEU A 106 -26.37 15.98 6.49
C LEU A 106 -26.56 14.55 5.94
N THR A 107 -26.16 13.53 6.70
CA THR A 107 -26.38 12.12 6.36
C THR A 107 -27.86 11.73 6.55
N GLU A 108 -28.50 12.20 7.63
CA GLU A 108 -29.93 12.03 7.91
C GLU A 108 -30.81 12.71 6.85
N LYS A 109 -30.41 13.91 6.39
CA LYS A 109 -31.01 14.60 5.24
C LYS A 109 -30.76 13.90 3.90
N ARG A 110 -30.06 12.76 3.88
CA ARG A 110 -29.68 11.99 2.68
C ARG A 110 -28.84 12.78 1.66
N ILE A 111 -28.16 13.83 2.10
CA ILE A 111 -27.26 14.62 1.27
C ILE A 111 -25.95 13.85 1.07
N PHE A 112 -25.39 13.35 2.17
CA PHE A 112 -24.21 12.51 2.17
C PHE A 112 -24.54 11.05 2.48
N GLU A 113 -23.78 10.14 1.88
CA GLU A 113 -23.72 8.73 2.22
C GLU A 113 -22.35 8.41 2.81
N THR A 114 -22.32 7.72 3.94
CA THR A 114 -21.08 7.26 4.60
C THR A 114 -20.96 5.75 4.50
N TYR A 115 -19.79 5.25 4.11
CA TYR A 115 -19.54 3.81 3.99
C TYR A 115 -18.08 3.50 4.30
N HIS A 116 -17.81 2.23 4.61
CA HIS A 116 -16.45 1.75 4.81
C HIS A 116 -15.85 1.35 3.47
N GLN A 117 -14.70 1.91 3.14
CA GLN A 117 -13.91 1.49 2.00
C GLN A 117 -12.63 0.82 2.47
N GLU A 118 -12.29 -0.31 1.86
CA GLU A 118 -10.98 -0.91 2.03
C GLU A 118 -9.93 0.00 1.39
N ILE A 119 -9.00 0.49 2.21
CA ILE A 119 -7.87 1.29 1.75
C ILE A 119 -6.63 0.41 1.67
N GLY A 120 -5.98 0.45 0.50
CA GLY A 120 -4.67 -0.16 0.34
C GLY A 120 -3.67 0.47 1.31
N ARG A 121 -2.74 -0.33 1.82
CA ARG A 121 -1.61 0.16 2.64
C ARG A 121 -0.51 0.83 1.78
N LEU A 122 -0.70 0.86 0.46
CA LEU A 122 0.24 1.40 -0.50
C LEU A 122 -0.19 2.81 -0.87
N ASP A 123 0.70 3.78 -0.64
CA ASP A 123 0.46 5.17 -1.04
C ASP A 123 0.38 5.26 -2.57
N LYS A 124 -0.77 5.67 -3.09
CA LYS A 124 -1.03 5.86 -4.52
C LYS A 124 -0.75 7.29 -4.99
N GLN A 125 0.16 8.01 -4.34
CA GLN A 125 0.47 9.37 -4.78
C GLN A 125 1.19 9.33 -6.14
N PRO A 126 0.76 10.14 -7.12
CA PRO A 126 1.47 10.25 -8.39
C PRO A 126 2.86 10.80 -8.12
N LEU A 127 3.87 9.97 -8.37
CA LEU A 127 5.28 10.33 -8.25
C LEU A 127 5.88 10.36 -9.63
N ASN A 128 6.63 11.41 -9.94
CA ASN A 128 7.46 11.46 -11.13
C ASN A 128 8.54 10.36 -11.01
N THR A 129 8.42 9.33 -11.84
CA THR A 129 9.40 8.24 -11.86
C THR A 129 10.66 8.66 -12.61
N VAL A 130 11.81 8.22 -12.13
CA VAL A 130 13.11 8.41 -12.79
C VAL A 130 13.45 7.16 -13.59
N SER A 131 14.14 7.32 -14.71
CA SER A 131 14.69 6.20 -15.48
C SER A 131 15.72 5.41 -14.68
N LEU A 132 15.86 4.11 -14.98
CA LEU A 132 16.92 3.28 -14.41
C LEU A 132 18.30 3.81 -14.81
N ASN A 133 19.30 3.64 -13.94
CA ASN A 133 20.67 3.97 -14.32
C ASN A 133 21.23 2.86 -15.20
N SER A 134 22.14 3.24 -16.11
CA SER A 134 22.87 2.25 -16.91
C SER A 134 23.76 1.39 -16.02
N LEU A 135 23.77 0.07 -16.28
CA LEU A 135 24.70 -0.85 -15.65
C LEU A 135 26.09 -0.70 -16.26
N ASN A 136 27.13 -0.86 -15.45
CA ASN A 136 28.48 -1.01 -15.97
C ASN A 136 28.69 -2.43 -16.55
N GLU A 137 29.82 -2.65 -17.23
CA GLU A 137 30.10 -3.94 -17.89
C GLU A 137 30.06 -5.14 -16.94
N PHE A 138 30.61 -5.00 -15.72
CA PHE A 138 30.61 -6.08 -14.73
C PHE A 138 29.21 -6.40 -14.21
N GLN A 139 28.38 -5.37 -13.98
CA GLN A 139 27.00 -5.52 -13.54
C GLN A 139 26.12 -6.09 -14.65
N GLN A 140 26.32 -5.66 -15.89
CA GLN A 140 25.60 -6.20 -17.05
C GLN A 140 25.94 -7.68 -17.23
N LYS A 141 27.22 -8.05 -17.15
CA LYS A 141 27.66 -9.44 -17.18
C LYS A 141 27.00 -10.27 -16.09
N ALA A 142 27.06 -9.81 -14.83
CA ALA A 142 26.43 -10.49 -13.71
C ALA A 142 24.90 -10.63 -13.88
N THR A 143 24.23 -9.61 -14.41
CA THR A 143 22.80 -9.63 -14.69
C THR A 143 22.46 -10.70 -15.74
N ASN A 144 23.23 -10.76 -16.83
CA ASN A 144 23.04 -11.77 -17.87
C ASN A 144 23.26 -13.19 -17.33
N GLU A 145 24.28 -13.40 -16.50
CA GLU A 145 24.53 -14.69 -15.85
C GLU A 145 23.39 -15.10 -14.92
N ILE A 146 22.84 -14.17 -14.13
CA ILE A 146 21.67 -14.43 -13.27
C ILE A 146 20.45 -14.84 -14.11
N LEU A 147 20.18 -14.11 -15.20
CA LEU A 147 19.05 -14.42 -16.09
C LEU A 147 19.20 -15.80 -16.74
N ALA A 148 20.41 -16.18 -17.15
CA ALA A 148 20.70 -17.52 -17.67
C ALA A 148 20.45 -18.60 -16.61
N VAL A 149 20.89 -18.38 -15.36
CA VAL A 149 20.63 -19.30 -14.25
C VAL A 149 19.14 -19.48 -14.01
N PHE A 150 18.33 -18.42 -14.09
CA PHE A 150 16.87 -18.50 -13.89
C PHE A 150 16.11 -19.31 -14.95
N VAL A 151 16.72 -19.59 -16.09
CA VAL A 151 16.17 -20.54 -17.08
C VAL A 151 16.22 -21.98 -16.54
N GLU A 152 17.28 -22.33 -15.80
CA GLU A 152 17.50 -23.70 -15.30
C GLU A 152 17.11 -23.88 -13.83
N LYS A 153 17.32 -22.86 -12.98
CA LYS A 153 17.17 -22.93 -11.52
C LYS A 153 16.53 -21.66 -10.98
N GLN A 154 15.62 -21.81 -10.04
CA GLN A 154 14.90 -20.68 -9.41
C GLN A 154 15.73 -19.91 -8.37
N VAL A 155 16.94 -20.37 -8.05
CA VAL A 155 17.77 -19.82 -6.96
C VAL A 155 19.16 -19.48 -7.48
N CYS A 156 19.58 -18.24 -7.26
CA CYS A 156 20.90 -17.72 -7.63
C CYS A 156 21.48 -16.91 -6.46
N LEU A 157 22.80 -17.03 -6.23
CA LEU A 157 23.53 -16.23 -5.25
C LEU A 157 24.36 -15.17 -5.99
N LEU A 158 24.00 -13.90 -5.83
CA LEU A 158 24.84 -12.78 -6.27
C LEU A 158 25.84 -12.42 -5.15
N HIS A 159 27.06 -12.90 -5.25
CA HIS A 159 28.13 -12.58 -4.30
C HIS A 159 28.92 -11.34 -4.75
N GLY A 160 29.15 -10.41 -3.82
CA GLY A 160 29.97 -9.23 -4.09
C GLY A 160 30.12 -8.34 -2.85
N VAL A 161 31.14 -7.49 -2.86
CA VAL A 161 31.44 -6.57 -1.76
C VAL A 161 30.35 -5.50 -1.58
N THR A 162 30.26 -4.91 -0.40
CA THR A 162 29.43 -3.71 -0.16
C THR A 162 29.87 -2.59 -1.12
N SER A 163 28.94 -1.76 -1.56
CA SER A 163 29.18 -0.72 -2.59
C SER A 163 29.55 -1.23 -3.99
N GLY A 164 29.56 -2.54 -4.24
CA GLY A 164 29.72 -3.12 -5.60
C GLY A 164 28.50 -2.93 -6.52
N GLY A 165 27.46 -2.24 -6.07
CA GLY A 165 26.28 -1.93 -6.87
C GLY A 165 25.27 -3.08 -7.06
N LYS A 166 25.28 -4.09 -6.17
CA LYS A 166 24.29 -5.19 -6.17
C LYS A 166 22.84 -4.70 -6.21
N THR A 167 22.54 -3.61 -5.51
CA THR A 167 21.21 -3.00 -5.50
C THR A 167 20.75 -2.59 -6.90
N GLU A 168 21.65 -2.09 -7.75
CA GLU A 168 21.26 -1.70 -9.11
C GLU A 168 20.92 -2.93 -9.94
N ILE A 169 21.68 -4.02 -9.81
CA ILE A 169 21.35 -5.31 -10.44
C ILE A 169 19.96 -5.77 -10.00
N TYR A 170 19.63 -5.70 -8.70
CA TYR A 170 18.29 -6.06 -8.22
C TYR A 170 17.18 -5.19 -8.85
N ILE A 171 17.40 -3.88 -8.96
CA ILE A 171 16.43 -2.95 -9.57
C ILE A 171 16.17 -3.34 -11.03
N HIS A 172 17.20 -3.66 -11.80
CA HIS A 172 17.06 -4.11 -13.20
C HIS A 172 16.29 -5.43 -13.30
N LEU A 173 16.60 -6.40 -12.43
CA LEU A 173 15.88 -7.68 -12.38
C LEU A 173 14.40 -7.50 -11.98
N ILE A 174 14.11 -6.57 -11.07
CA ILE A 174 12.75 -6.22 -10.67
C ILE A 174 11.99 -5.60 -11.85
N GLU A 175 12.57 -4.62 -12.54
CA GLU A 175 11.92 -3.98 -13.70
C GLU A 175 11.62 -4.99 -14.81
N GLU A 176 12.57 -5.89 -15.13
CA GLU A 176 12.37 -6.94 -16.13
C GLU A 176 11.23 -7.88 -15.72
N THR A 177 11.16 -8.26 -14.44
CA THR A 177 10.09 -9.12 -13.92
C THR A 177 8.73 -8.43 -13.98
N ILE A 178 8.66 -7.14 -13.63
CA ILE A 178 7.44 -6.33 -13.72
C ILE A 178 7.02 -6.15 -15.19
N ARG A 179 7.96 -5.96 -16.12
CA ARG A 179 7.70 -5.86 -17.56
C ARG A 179 7.04 -7.13 -18.12
N GLN A 180 7.31 -8.28 -17.53
CA GLN A 180 6.65 -9.56 -17.83
C GLN A 180 5.26 -9.71 -17.18
N GLY A 181 4.74 -8.67 -16.50
CA GLY A 181 3.45 -8.71 -15.81
C GLY A 181 3.47 -9.50 -14.49
N LYS A 182 4.65 -9.83 -13.96
CA LYS A 182 4.81 -10.58 -12.72
C LYS A 182 5.00 -9.65 -11.52
N GLN A 183 4.90 -10.22 -10.31
CA GLN A 183 5.12 -9.51 -9.05
C GLN A 183 6.48 -9.88 -8.46
N VAL A 184 7.08 -8.95 -7.70
CA VAL A 184 8.34 -9.19 -6.98
C VAL A 184 8.16 -8.91 -5.49
N LEU A 185 8.64 -9.84 -4.67
CA LEU A 185 8.81 -9.64 -3.23
C LEU A 185 10.29 -9.35 -2.96
N TYR A 186 10.58 -8.14 -2.48
CA TYR A 186 11.94 -7.73 -2.15
C TYR A 186 12.10 -7.60 -0.63
N LEU A 187 12.86 -8.51 -0.04
CA LEU A 187 13.06 -8.61 1.40
C LEU A 187 14.35 -7.90 1.80
N LEU A 188 14.24 -6.99 2.76
CA LEU A 188 15.36 -6.23 3.32
C LEU A 188 15.50 -6.54 4.81
N PRO A 189 16.73 -6.58 5.36
CA PRO A 189 16.93 -6.67 6.79
C PRO A 189 16.42 -5.40 7.51
N GLU A 190 15.92 -5.57 8.75
CA GLU A 190 15.34 -4.52 9.60
C GLU A 190 16.40 -3.58 10.18
N ILE A 191 17.09 -2.82 9.34
CA ILE A 191 18.11 -1.85 9.75
C ILE A 191 17.86 -0.52 9.02
N ALA A 192 18.34 0.59 9.58
CA ALA A 192 18.22 1.98 9.10
C ALA A 192 18.46 2.22 7.59
N LEU A 193 19.09 1.27 6.88
CA LEU A 193 19.27 1.29 5.42
C LEU A 193 17.97 1.05 4.63
N THR A 194 16.88 0.60 5.28
CA THR A 194 15.59 0.35 4.62
C THR A 194 14.94 1.62 4.07
N THR A 195 15.08 2.77 4.72
CA THR A 195 14.49 4.03 4.24
C THR A 195 15.14 4.49 2.93
N GLN A 196 16.47 4.47 2.86
CA GLN A 196 17.22 4.87 1.66
C GLN A 196 16.91 3.98 0.46
N ILE A 197 16.88 2.65 0.65
CA ILE A 197 16.55 1.72 -0.43
C ILE A 197 15.08 1.86 -0.84
N THR A 198 14.18 2.03 0.13
CA THR A 198 12.76 2.25 -0.15
C THR A 198 12.53 3.52 -0.95
N ASP A 199 13.17 4.63 -0.59
CA ASP A 199 13.04 5.90 -1.31
C ASP A 199 13.62 5.80 -2.72
N ARG A 200 14.73 5.08 -2.90
CA ARG A 200 15.30 4.81 -4.23
C ARG A 200 14.33 3.99 -5.08
N LEU A 201 13.79 2.89 -4.56
CA LEU A 201 12.80 2.07 -5.26
C LEU A 201 11.53 2.86 -5.57
N ARG A 202 11.09 3.73 -4.65
CA ARG A 202 9.91 4.58 -4.83
C ARG A 202 10.10 5.56 -5.99
N ARG A 203 11.30 6.11 -6.17
CA ARG A 203 11.61 6.99 -7.31
C ARG A 203 11.58 6.26 -8.66
N ILE A 204 11.84 4.96 -8.70
CA ILE A 204 11.90 4.18 -9.95
C ILE A 204 10.53 3.55 -10.26
N PHE A 205 9.94 2.88 -9.27
CA PHE A 205 8.71 2.10 -9.44
C PHE A 205 7.44 2.90 -9.13
N GLY A 206 7.55 4.06 -8.46
CA GLY A 206 6.42 4.94 -8.16
C GLY A 206 5.31 4.20 -7.42
N ILE A 207 4.08 4.36 -7.91
CA ILE A 207 2.87 3.73 -7.36
C ILE A 207 2.85 2.19 -7.47
N ARG A 208 3.77 1.58 -8.23
CA ARG A 208 3.89 0.12 -8.36
C ARG A 208 4.59 -0.51 -7.14
N LEU A 209 5.26 0.30 -6.30
CA LEU A 209 5.95 -0.18 -5.11
C LEU A 209 5.01 -0.23 -3.90
N GLY A 210 4.95 -1.39 -3.24
CA GLY A 210 4.36 -1.53 -1.92
C GLY A 210 5.39 -1.74 -0.84
N VAL A 211 5.33 -0.96 0.25
CA VAL A 211 6.25 -1.08 1.38
C VAL A 211 5.50 -1.61 2.60
N TYR A 212 6.03 -2.67 3.19
CA TYR A 212 5.49 -3.27 4.41
C TYR A 212 6.54 -3.30 5.50
N HIS A 213 6.19 -2.77 6.67
CA HIS A 213 6.97 -2.89 7.90
C HIS A 213 6.05 -3.47 8.97
N SER A 214 6.56 -4.45 9.74
CA SER A 214 5.93 -4.84 10.99
C SER A 214 6.01 -3.63 11.93
N LYS A 215 4.85 -3.19 12.42
CA LYS A 215 4.79 -2.25 13.54
C LYS A 215 5.10 -2.97 14.84
#